data_AF-A0A1Y1UXB3-F1
#
_entry.id   AF-A0A1Y1UXB3-F1
#
_cell.length_a   1.000
_cell.length_b   1.000
_cell.length_c   1.000
_cell.angle_alpha   90.00
_cell.angle_beta   90.00
_cell.angle_gamma   90.00
#
_symmetry.space_group_name_H-M   'P 1'
#
loop_
_entity.id
_entity.type
_entity.pdbx_description
1 polymer ?
#
loop_
_entity_poly.entity_id
_entity_poly.type
_entity_poly.pdbx_seq_one_letter_code
_entity_poly.pdbx_strand_id
1 'polypeptide(L)'
;MPFEENEKNIIFTLIILGSILSIIGSGAIILNTILFNNFTGKNKIWNRIIFFLSLCDLCGSIDLLNGKNLIPEDAVYSGSCRFQGLRIQFFFIASALWTAAIAINIFLVVVMNKEIYEIERFEWIYHVFIWGISLSTSLFLFFKDQGRTDNKWIVGNATFWCWITENGSKYRLILFFGPLWTVFFINVLVFIIMKIVIKKRKIDTDQIYAKNSIASRYHLYLLVLFITWIWGTINRIQNEINSENPKFPLFVLHAFFTPLQGFLNSIVYFWCTVFKHFFALIKNIQKEQDDIKERRRRRDNQRKENGKHSSSNRDHFDNYYVYNPRPSPIHHHHSYRNKDNTRHFDSQKMKRHTSTKEKGIQEKTHSREHGLLNKKKQNKKINMKEKEVSENRYSNEYQQYEKKNDETLISISYSNSVTPMLNKNNNNEETK
;
A
#
# COMPACT_ATOMS: atom_id res chain seq x y z
N MET A 1 15.88 37.93 19.24
CA MET A 1 15.02 36.78 19.62
C MET A 1 15.77 35.98 20.68
N PRO A 2 15.14 35.60 21.80
CA PRO A 2 15.85 35.18 23.02
C PRO A 2 16.18 33.67 23.02
N PHE A 3 16.84 33.19 21.97
CA PHE A 3 17.36 31.82 21.91
C PHE A 3 18.89 31.83 21.83
N GLU A 4 19.53 30.95 22.59
CA GLU A 4 20.97 30.73 22.54
C GLU A 4 21.40 30.20 21.18
N GLU A 5 22.68 30.36 20.84
CA GLU A 5 23.22 29.83 19.58
C GLU A 5 23.16 28.30 19.53
N ASN A 6 23.26 27.62 20.68
CA ASN A 6 23.04 26.18 20.80
C ASN A 6 21.60 25.78 20.42
N GLU A 7 20.59 26.49 20.94
CA GLU A 7 19.17 26.26 20.65
C GLU A 7 18.84 26.47 19.16
N LYS A 8 19.37 27.54 18.56
CA LYS A 8 19.23 27.80 17.11
C LYS A 8 19.85 26.67 16.30
N ASN A 9 21.06 26.22 16.62
CA ASN A 9 21.75 25.17 15.87
C ASN A 9 21.09 23.79 16.02
N ILE A 10 20.49 23.47 17.18
CA ILE A 10 19.61 22.30 17.32
C ILE A 10 18.45 22.40 16.33
N ILE A 11 17.73 23.53 16.32
CA ILE A 11 16.56 23.71 15.44
C ILE A 11 16.94 23.66 13.94
N PHE A 12 18.00 24.33 13.52
CA PHE A 12 18.50 24.24 12.14
C PHE A 12 18.90 22.81 11.76
N THR A 13 19.54 22.07 12.67
CA THR A 13 19.93 20.67 12.42
C THR A 13 18.71 19.78 12.21
N LEU A 14 17.64 19.94 13.01
CA LEU A 14 16.38 19.20 12.82
C LEU A 14 15.71 19.54 11.47
N ILE A 15 15.72 20.81 11.07
CA ILE A 15 15.18 21.25 9.78
C ILE A 15 15.94 20.61 8.62
N ILE A 16 17.27 20.60 8.67
CA ILE A 16 18.15 20.02 7.64
C ILE A 16 17.92 18.51 7.54
N LEU A 17 17.97 17.78 8.67
CA LEU A 17 17.79 16.33 8.70
C LEU A 17 16.39 15.91 8.21
N GLY A 18 15.33 16.59 8.67
CA GLY A 18 13.97 16.32 8.23
C GLY A 18 13.76 16.63 6.73
N SER A 19 14.38 17.71 6.23
CA SER A 19 14.33 18.07 4.81
C SER A 19 15.04 17.04 3.94
N ILE A 20 16.23 16.55 4.35
CA ILE A 20 16.97 15.50 3.63
C ILE A 20 16.14 14.21 3.56
N LEU A 21 15.57 13.75 4.68
CA LEU A 21 14.71 12.57 4.72
C LEU A 21 13.48 12.72 3.81
N SER A 22 12.88 13.91 3.77
CA SER A 22 11.71 14.21 2.93
C SER A 22 12.04 14.33 1.44
N ILE A 23 13.22 14.89 1.09
CA ILE A 23 13.75 14.89 -0.29
C ILE A 23 13.96 13.45 -0.78
N ILE A 24 14.57 12.59 0.06
CA ILE A 24 14.78 11.17 -0.25
C ILE A 24 13.43 10.44 -0.40
N GLY A 25 12.51 10.62 0.55
CA GLY A 25 11.20 9.98 0.55
C GLY A 25 10.33 10.37 -0.65
N SER A 26 10.22 11.67 -0.93
CA SER A 26 9.46 12.21 -2.06
C SER A 26 10.11 11.84 -3.40
N GLY A 27 11.43 11.95 -3.48
CA GLY A 27 12.22 11.53 -4.64
C GLY A 27 12.04 10.05 -4.97
N ALA A 28 12.01 9.17 -3.96
CA ALA A 28 11.74 7.74 -4.16
C ALA A 28 10.34 7.50 -4.78
N ILE A 29 9.29 8.19 -4.33
CA ILE A 29 7.94 8.09 -4.93
C ILE A 29 7.95 8.56 -6.39
N ILE A 30 8.60 9.70 -6.66
CA ILE A 30 8.71 10.29 -8.00
C ILE A 30 9.45 9.34 -8.95
N LEU A 31 10.62 8.86 -8.54
CA LEU A 31 11.43 7.89 -9.30
C LEU A 31 10.66 6.59 -9.54
N ASN A 32 10.00 6.02 -8.53
CA ASN A 32 9.17 4.82 -8.69
C ASN A 32 8.03 5.04 -9.71
N THR A 33 7.37 6.20 -9.65
CA THR A 33 6.26 6.53 -10.55
C THR A 33 6.73 6.72 -12.00
N ILE A 34 7.94 7.24 -12.22
CA ILE A 34 8.55 7.41 -13.54
C ILE A 34 9.10 6.08 -14.08
N LEU A 35 9.99 5.41 -13.32
CA LEU A 35 10.75 4.24 -13.78
C LEU A 35 9.86 3.05 -14.15
N PHE A 36 8.81 2.79 -13.37
CA PHE A 36 7.84 1.72 -13.67
C PHE A 36 6.71 2.17 -14.63
N ASN A 37 6.91 3.28 -15.35
CA ASN A 37 5.93 3.98 -16.19
C ASN A 37 4.52 4.02 -15.55
N ASN A 38 4.48 4.27 -14.25
CA ASN A 38 3.27 4.21 -13.43
C ASN A 38 2.46 5.51 -13.46
N PHE A 39 2.98 6.53 -14.17
CA PHE A 39 2.34 7.82 -14.43
C PHE A 39 1.38 7.77 -15.63
N THR A 40 1.82 7.23 -16.77
CA THR A 40 1.06 7.29 -18.03
C THR A 40 0.05 6.15 -18.17
N GLY A 41 -0.98 6.37 -18.99
CA GLY A 41 -2.03 5.38 -19.25
C GLY A 41 -3.21 5.41 -18.28
N LYS A 42 -4.13 4.46 -18.51
CA LYS A 42 -5.44 4.34 -17.83
C LYS A 42 -5.32 3.60 -16.49
N ASN A 43 -6.23 3.91 -15.58
CA ASN A 43 -6.33 3.36 -14.22
C ASN A 43 -5.09 3.65 -13.34
N LYS A 44 -4.43 4.79 -13.54
CA LYS A 44 -3.22 5.23 -12.83
C LYS A 44 -3.38 6.50 -11.99
N ILE A 45 -4.60 7.06 -11.90
CA ILE A 45 -4.94 8.26 -11.10
C ILE A 45 -4.25 8.34 -9.73
N TRP A 46 -4.21 7.22 -8.99
CA TRP A 46 -3.62 7.15 -7.65
C TRP A 46 -2.12 7.51 -7.64
N ASN A 47 -1.39 7.03 -8.63
CA ASN A 47 0.03 7.30 -8.78
C ASN A 47 0.26 8.75 -9.19
N ARG A 48 -0.57 9.31 -10.08
CA ARG A 48 -0.47 10.71 -10.52
C ARG A 48 -0.76 11.69 -9.37
N ILE A 49 -1.84 11.50 -8.63
CA ILE A 49 -2.17 12.32 -7.44
C ILE A 49 -1.03 12.28 -6.42
N ILE A 50 -0.50 11.09 -6.11
CA ILE A 50 0.58 10.94 -5.12
C ILE A 50 1.93 11.45 -5.65
N PHE A 51 2.17 11.38 -6.95
CA PHE A 51 3.30 12.05 -7.61
C PHE A 51 3.23 13.56 -7.45
N PHE A 52 2.06 14.20 -7.67
CA PHE A 52 1.93 15.65 -7.51
C PHE A 52 1.98 16.09 -6.04
N LEU A 53 1.45 15.30 -5.11
CA LEU A 53 1.68 15.47 -3.67
C LEU A 53 3.19 15.46 -3.34
N SER A 54 3.90 14.44 -3.82
CA SER A 54 5.35 14.26 -3.58
C SER A 54 6.20 15.32 -4.27
N LEU A 55 5.78 15.84 -5.42
CA LEU A 55 6.43 16.96 -6.10
C LEU A 55 6.35 18.23 -5.25
N CYS A 56 5.20 18.47 -4.61
CA CYS A 56 5.02 19.59 -3.69
C CYS A 56 5.90 19.43 -2.43
N ASP A 57 5.90 18.24 -1.84
CA ASP A 57 6.72 17.94 -0.65
C ASP A 57 8.23 18.04 -0.97
N LEU A 58 8.67 17.52 -2.12
CA LEU A 58 10.04 17.64 -2.59
C LEU A 58 10.46 19.11 -2.75
N CYS A 59 9.66 19.92 -3.44
CA CYS A 59 9.97 21.33 -3.63
C CYS A 59 9.97 22.11 -2.31
N GLY A 60 8.99 21.88 -1.43
CA GLY A 60 8.92 22.51 -0.10
C GLY A 60 10.08 22.12 0.81
N SER A 61 10.52 20.85 0.80
CA SER A 61 11.70 20.41 1.56
C SER A 61 13.01 20.92 0.97
N ILE A 62 13.13 21.11 -0.36
CA ILE A 62 14.26 21.83 -0.97
C ILE A 62 14.27 23.29 -0.52
N ASP A 63 13.11 23.95 -0.47
CA ASP A 63 13.02 25.33 0.03
C ASP A 63 13.39 25.43 1.53
N LEU A 64 12.93 24.52 2.38
CA LEU A 64 13.31 24.48 3.80
C LEU A 64 14.80 24.17 4.01
N LEU A 65 15.39 23.26 3.23
CA LEU A 65 16.82 22.94 3.30
C LEU A 65 17.70 24.16 3.02
N ASN A 66 17.29 25.03 2.08
CA ASN A 66 17.96 26.29 1.78
C ASN A 66 17.64 27.41 2.78
N GLY A 67 16.85 27.14 3.83
CA GLY A 67 16.41 28.12 4.84
C GLY A 67 17.55 28.91 5.48
N LYS A 68 18.58 28.23 6.00
CA LYS A 68 19.73 28.89 6.66
C LYS A 68 20.57 29.71 5.68
N ASN A 69 20.77 29.22 4.46
CA ASN A 69 21.64 29.85 3.46
C ASN A 69 21.02 31.09 2.78
N LEU A 70 19.70 31.22 2.84
CA LEU A 70 18.94 32.32 2.20
C LEU A 70 18.46 33.38 3.20
N ILE A 71 18.83 33.25 4.48
CA ILE A 71 18.74 34.30 5.51
C ILE A 71 20.17 34.85 5.71
N PRO A 72 20.52 36.02 5.13
CA PRO A 72 21.75 36.71 5.49
C PRO A 72 21.64 37.23 6.92
N GLU A 73 22.75 37.20 7.68
CA GLU A 73 22.77 37.67 9.07
C GLU A 73 22.46 39.18 9.14
N ASP A 74 22.87 39.95 8.13
CA ASP A 74 22.72 41.41 8.06
C ASP A 74 21.44 41.90 7.39
N ALA A 75 20.68 41.03 6.69
CA ALA A 75 19.60 41.45 5.80
C ALA A 75 18.28 40.68 6.04
N VAL A 76 17.34 41.35 6.70
CA VAL A 76 15.96 40.88 6.96
C VAL A 76 15.18 40.53 5.69
N TYR A 77 15.59 41.08 4.54
CA TYR A 77 14.94 40.96 3.25
C TYR A 77 15.97 40.76 2.12
N SER A 78 15.75 39.74 1.29
CA SER A 78 16.45 39.54 0.01
C SER A 78 15.48 39.00 -1.04
N GLY A 79 15.74 39.24 -2.32
CA GLY A 79 14.88 38.75 -3.40
C GLY A 79 14.73 37.22 -3.40
N SER A 80 15.82 36.50 -3.09
CA SER A 80 15.85 35.04 -2.97
C SER A 80 15.03 34.54 -1.77
N CYS A 81 15.17 35.19 -0.61
CA CYS A 81 14.39 34.92 0.60
C CYS A 81 12.88 35.12 0.34
N ARG A 82 12.53 36.22 -0.33
CA ARG A 82 11.15 36.52 -0.74
C ARG A 82 10.58 35.46 -1.68
N PHE A 83 11.33 35.04 -2.69
CA PHE A 83 10.93 34.01 -3.64
C PHE A 83 10.75 32.62 -2.98
N GLN A 84 11.69 32.23 -2.11
CA GLN A 84 11.62 31.02 -1.28
C GLN A 84 10.35 31.02 -0.40
N GLY A 85 10.04 32.14 0.27
CA GLY A 85 8.83 32.25 1.10
C GLY A 85 7.53 32.12 0.30
N LEU A 86 7.48 32.65 -0.92
CA LEU A 86 6.34 32.52 -1.83
C LEU A 86 6.20 31.10 -2.41
N ARG A 87 7.31 30.38 -2.61
CA ARG A 87 7.33 28.96 -2.97
C ARG A 87 6.88 28.06 -1.81
N ILE A 88 7.37 28.29 -0.60
CA ILE A 88 6.95 27.58 0.63
C ILE A 88 5.43 27.68 0.83
N GLN A 89 4.88 28.89 0.66
CA GLN A 89 3.43 29.10 0.65
C GLN A 89 2.74 28.25 -0.43
N PHE A 90 3.21 28.32 -1.68
CA PHE A 90 2.59 27.64 -2.82
C PHE A 90 2.60 26.11 -2.64
N PHE A 91 3.76 25.52 -2.39
CA PHE A 91 3.92 24.07 -2.38
C PHE A 91 3.26 23.39 -1.18
N PHE A 92 3.31 23.97 0.03
CA PHE A 92 2.65 23.34 1.17
C PHE A 92 1.12 23.46 1.12
N ILE A 93 0.56 24.55 0.57
CA ILE A 93 -0.89 24.65 0.30
C ILE A 93 -1.31 23.67 -0.81
N ALA A 94 -0.51 23.54 -1.87
CA ALA A 94 -0.77 22.55 -2.92
C ALA A 94 -0.71 21.11 -2.38
N SER A 95 0.30 20.78 -1.55
CA SER A 95 0.43 19.46 -0.90
C SER A 95 -0.79 19.15 -0.03
N ALA A 96 -1.20 20.08 0.84
CA ALA A 96 -2.42 19.92 1.65
C ALA A 96 -3.65 19.64 0.77
N LEU A 97 -3.87 20.44 -0.28
CA LEU A 97 -4.98 20.26 -1.22
C LEU A 97 -4.89 18.94 -2.03
N TRP A 98 -3.69 18.43 -2.33
CA TRP A 98 -3.52 17.09 -2.92
C TRP A 98 -3.95 15.97 -1.96
N THR A 99 -3.81 16.12 -0.64
CA THR A 99 -4.41 15.16 0.31
C THR A 99 -5.95 15.15 0.24
N ALA A 100 -6.58 16.30 -0.05
CA ALA A 100 -8.02 16.37 -0.29
C ALA A 100 -8.43 15.65 -1.59
N ALA A 101 -7.62 15.75 -2.65
CA ALA A 101 -7.83 14.94 -3.83
C ALA A 101 -7.81 13.44 -3.51
N ILE A 102 -6.86 12.95 -2.69
CA ILE A 102 -6.85 11.54 -2.24
C ILE A 102 -8.16 11.17 -1.53
N ALA A 103 -8.65 12.00 -0.60
CA ALA A 103 -9.89 11.76 0.14
C ALA A 103 -11.14 11.76 -0.76
N ILE A 104 -11.22 12.68 -1.73
CA ILE A 104 -12.31 12.75 -2.71
C ILE A 104 -12.28 11.54 -3.64
N ASN A 105 -11.11 11.16 -4.16
CA ASN A 105 -10.98 10.03 -5.09
C ASN A 105 -11.44 8.71 -4.45
N ILE A 106 -11.12 8.47 -3.16
CA ILE A 106 -11.57 7.23 -2.51
C ILE A 106 -13.08 7.25 -2.23
N PHE A 107 -13.66 8.41 -1.93
CA PHE A 107 -15.11 8.58 -1.81
C PHE A 107 -15.83 8.30 -3.13
N LEU A 108 -15.30 8.80 -4.26
CA LEU A 108 -15.86 8.51 -5.59
C LEU A 108 -15.87 7.01 -5.89
N VAL A 109 -14.75 6.32 -5.67
CA VAL A 109 -14.64 4.86 -5.91
C VAL A 109 -15.53 4.06 -4.95
N VAL A 110 -15.43 4.27 -3.63
CA VAL A 110 -16.07 3.39 -2.63
C VAL A 110 -17.53 3.76 -2.36
N VAL A 111 -17.89 5.04 -2.34
CA VAL A 111 -19.25 5.50 -1.95
C VAL A 111 -20.12 5.81 -3.15
N MET A 112 -19.55 6.29 -4.26
CA MET A 112 -20.29 6.56 -5.49
C MET A 112 -20.16 5.45 -6.54
N ASN A 113 -19.38 4.39 -6.25
CA ASN A 113 -19.13 3.25 -7.15
C ASN A 113 -18.67 3.71 -8.55
N LYS A 114 -17.80 4.72 -8.60
CA LYS A 114 -17.26 5.26 -9.84
C LYS A 114 -16.06 4.46 -10.34
N GLU A 115 -16.05 4.18 -11.63
CA GLU A 115 -14.92 3.52 -12.26
C GLU A 115 -13.74 4.49 -12.41
N ILE A 116 -12.52 3.96 -12.32
CA ILE A 116 -11.31 4.79 -12.27
C ILE A 116 -11.17 5.64 -13.54
N TYR A 117 -11.53 5.11 -14.72
CA TYR A 117 -11.48 5.86 -15.98
C TYR A 117 -12.45 7.07 -16.01
N GLU A 118 -13.58 7.00 -15.29
CA GLU A 118 -14.50 8.14 -15.18
C GLU A 118 -13.84 9.28 -14.40
N ILE A 119 -13.11 8.92 -13.34
CA ILE A 119 -12.43 9.88 -12.45
C ILE A 119 -11.22 10.50 -13.16
N GLU A 120 -10.47 9.71 -13.93
CA GLU A 120 -9.36 10.19 -14.78
C GLU A 120 -9.81 11.25 -15.79
N ARG A 121 -11.03 11.14 -16.34
CA ARG A 121 -11.60 12.16 -17.25
C ARG A 121 -11.73 13.55 -16.60
N PHE A 122 -11.85 13.60 -15.27
CA PHE A 122 -12.01 14.84 -14.51
C PHE A 122 -10.73 15.26 -13.75
N GLU A 123 -9.60 14.58 -13.96
CA GLU A 123 -8.33 14.85 -13.27
C GLU A 123 -7.83 16.30 -13.46
N TRP A 124 -8.11 16.92 -14.61
CA TRP A 124 -7.80 18.32 -14.89
C TRP A 124 -8.45 19.30 -13.91
N ILE A 125 -9.61 18.94 -13.33
CA ILE A 125 -10.32 19.77 -12.35
C ILE A 125 -9.49 19.89 -11.06
N TYR A 126 -8.83 18.81 -10.62
CA TYR A 126 -7.91 18.86 -9.49
C TYR A 126 -6.75 19.82 -9.81
N HIS A 127 -6.17 19.76 -11.00
CA HIS A 127 -5.10 20.68 -11.38
C HIS A 127 -5.52 22.16 -11.37
N VAL A 128 -6.68 22.49 -11.94
CA VAL A 128 -7.17 23.88 -11.98
C VAL A 128 -7.41 24.43 -10.56
N PHE A 129 -8.08 23.68 -9.69
CA PHE A 129 -8.35 24.15 -8.33
C PHE A 129 -7.10 24.13 -7.43
N ILE A 130 -6.30 23.07 -7.44
CA ILE A 130 -5.17 22.92 -6.51
C ILE A 130 -4.06 23.93 -6.83
N TRP A 131 -3.64 24.01 -8.10
CA TRP A 131 -2.64 24.99 -8.50
C TRP A 131 -3.20 26.42 -8.46
N GLY A 132 -4.47 26.62 -8.84
CA GLY A 132 -5.13 27.93 -8.82
C GLY A 132 -5.25 28.53 -7.41
N ILE A 133 -5.71 27.76 -6.43
CA ILE A 133 -5.83 28.22 -5.03
C ILE A 133 -4.44 28.51 -4.45
N SER A 134 -3.49 27.59 -4.64
CA SER A 134 -2.11 27.77 -4.14
C SER A 134 -1.45 29.02 -4.72
N LEU A 135 -1.54 29.19 -6.04
CA LEU A 135 -1.02 30.36 -6.76
C LEU A 135 -1.72 31.65 -6.29
N SER A 136 -3.03 31.63 -6.09
CA SER A 136 -3.79 32.77 -5.58
C SER A 136 -3.29 33.23 -4.20
N THR A 137 -3.01 32.31 -3.26
CA THR A 137 -2.46 32.70 -1.94
C THR A 137 -1.06 33.31 -2.05
N SER A 138 -0.17 32.75 -2.85
CA SER A 138 1.18 33.30 -3.04
C SER A 138 1.16 34.63 -3.82
N LEU A 139 0.34 34.78 -4.86
CA LEU A 139 0.21 36.05 -5.58
C LEU A 139 -0.39 37.14 -4.68
N PHE A 140 -1.38 36.83 -3.84
CA PHE A 140 -1.91 37.79 -2.87
C PHE A 140 -0.83 38.29 -1.90
N LEU A 141 0.01 37.39 -1.36
CA LEU A 141 1.15 37.78 -0.53
C LEU A 141 2.14 38.65 -1.30
N PHE A 142 2.53 38.24 -2.52
CA PHE A 142 3.43 39.02 -3.38
C PHE A 142 2.92 40.45 -3.59
N PHE A 143 1.65 40.62 -3.99
CA PHE A 143 1.06 41.95 -4.21
C PHE A 143 0.83 42.76 -2.93
N LYS A 144 0.59 42.14 -1.76
CA LYS A 144 0.50 42.87 -0.47
C LYS A 144 1.86 43.29 0.10
N ASP A 145 2.92 42.65 -0.37
CA ASP A 145 4.31 42.87 0.01
C ASP A 145 5.07 43.78 -0.98
N GLN A 146 4.52 44.01 -2.18
CA GLN A 146 4.99 45.04 -3.11
C GLN A 146 4.95 46.45 -2.48
N GLY A 147 5.92 47.29 -2.85
CA GLY A 147 5.96 48.71 -2.48
C GLY A 147 6.16 49.02 -0.99
N ARG A 148 6.51 48.03 -0.16
CA ARG A 148 6.84 48.24 1.26
C ARG A 148 8.30 48.67 1.45
N THR A 149 8.52 49.49 2.46
CA THR A 149 9.84 49.94 2.93
C THR A 149 9.97 49.68 4.45
N ASP A 150 11.10 50.09 5.03
CA ASP A 150 11.26 50.27 6.49
C ASP A 150 11.00 49.01 7.33
N ASN A 151 11.55 47.88 6.89
CA ASN A 151 11.49 46.57 7.54
C ASN A 151 10.08 45.98 7.80
N LYS A 152 9.02 46.59 7.25
CA LYS A 152 7.61 46.16 7.41
C LYS A 152 7.17 45.09 6.39
N TRP A 153 8.12 44.34 5.86
CA TRP A 153 7.93 43.23 4.91
C TRP A 153 6.98 42.17 5.47
N ILE A 154 6.06 41.68 4.64
CA ILE A 154 5.19 40.53 4.93
C ILE A 154 5.94 39.23 4.65
N VAL A 155 6.81 39.19 3.64
CA VAL A 155 7.60 38.00 3.29
C VAL A 155 9.09 38.27 3.48
N GLY A 156 9.76 37.43 4.27
CA GLY A 156 11.16 37.61 4.68
C GLY A 156 11.54 36.56 5.72
N ASN A 157 12.53 36.84 6.57
CA ASN A 157 12.90 35.93 7.66
C ASN A 157 11.70 35.65 8.60
N ALA A 158 11.29 34.38 8.69
CA ALA A 158 10.21 33.88 9.55
C ALA A 158 10.73 32.97 10.67
N THR A 159 11.83 33.38 11.29
CA THR A 159 12.63 32.72 12.34
C THR A 159 13.72 31.78 11.82
N PHE A 160 13.38 30.68 11.14
CA PHE A 160 14.33 29.63 10.74
C PHE A 160 14.32 29.30 9.24
N TRP A 161 13.47 29.98 8.49
CA TRP A 161 13.36 29.93 7.03
C TRP A 161 12.67 31.21 6.56
N CYS A 162 12.79 31.54 5.28
CA CYS A 162 12.06 32.66 4.71
C CYS A 162 10.61 32.28 4.41
N TRP A 163 9.65 33.05 4.95
CA TRP A 163 8.20 32.87 4.76
C TRP A 163 7.46 34.13 5.28
N ILE A 164 6.21 34.00 5.72
CA ILE A 164 5.43 35.11 6.26
C ILE A 164 5.97 35.55 7.63
N THR A 165 6.43 36.79 7.70
CA THR A 165 7.00 37.45 8.89
C THR A 165 5.95 37.71 9.97
N GLU A 166 6.38 38.23 11.12
CA GLU A 166 5.51 38.68 12.20
C GLU A 166 4.61 39.87 11.79
N ASN A 167 5.14 40.83 11.02
CA ASN A 167 4.35 41.89 10.37
C ASN A 167 3.21 41.33 9.48
N GLY A 168 3.40 40.11 8.96
CA GLY A 168 2.45 39.40 8.12
C GLY A 168 1.50 38.46 8.86
N SER A 169 1.50 38.40 10.20
CA SER A 169 0.94 37.25 10.93
C SER A 169 -0.56 37.00 10.71
N LYS A 170 -1.37 38.04 10.56
CA LYS A 170 -2.79 37.90 10.18
C LYS A 170 -2.96 37.16 8.85
N TYR A 171 -2.07 37.41 7.88
CA TYR A 171 -2.03 36.67 6.62
C TYR A 171 -1.47 35.25 6.80
N ARG A 172 -0.50 35.04 7.72
CA ARG A 172 0.00 33.70 8.10
C ARG A 172 -1.13 32.80 8.60
N LEU A 173 -1.97 33.30 9.50
CA LEU A 173 -3.13 32.55 9.99
C LEU A 173 -4.20 32.36 8.91
N ILE A 174 -4.60 33.43 8.22
CA ILE A 174 -5.75 33.41 7.29
C ILE A 174 -5.44 32.70 5.96
N LEU A 175 -4.26 32.92 5.36
CA LEU A 175 -3.93 32.41 4.01
C LEU A 175 -3.17 31.09 4.00
N PHE A 176 -2.67 30.64 5.16
CA PHE A 176 -1.99 29.34 5.27
C PHE A 176 -2.73 28.38 6.18
N PHE A 177 -2.77 28.67 7.48
CA PHE A 177 -3.40 27.77 8.46
C PHE A 177 -4.91 27.64 8.24
N GLY A 178 -5.61 28.69 7.81
CA GLY A 178 -7.03 28.65 7.43
C GLY A 178 -7.34 27.58 6.38
N PRO A 179 -6.83 27.68 5.14
CA PRO A 179 -7.01 26.66 4.11
C PRO A 179 -6.55 25.26 4.53
N LEU A 180 -5.40 25.17 5.20
CA LEU A 180 -4.81 23.91 5.69
C LEU A 180 -5.75 23.15 6.65
N TRP A 181 -6.25 23.83 7.69
CA TRP A 181 -7.19 23.23 8.64
C TRP A 181 -8.59 23.03 8.04
N THR A 182 -9.02 23.90 7.13
CA THR A 182 -10.27 23.70 6.36
C THR A 182 -10.20 22.40 5.55
N VAL A 183 -9.09 22.15 4.85
CA VAL A 183 -8.82 20.88 4.15
C VAL A 183 -8.79 19.70 5.11
N PHE A 184 -8.11 19.81 6.25
CA PHE A 184 -8.09 18.75 7.27
C PHE A 184 -9.50 18.38 7.74
N PHE A 185 -10.33 19.36 8.11
CA PHE A 185 -11.70 19.09 8.57
C PHE A 185 -12.62 18.56 7.47
N ILE A 186 -12.45 19.00 6.21
CA ILE A 186 -13.14 18.40 5.05
C ILE A 186 -12.75 16.92 4.90
N ASN A 187 -11.47 16.59 5.01
CA ASN A 187 -10.98 15.21 4.89
C ASN A 187 -11.48 14.32 6.05
N VAL A 188 -11.53 14.84 7.27
CA VAL A 188 -12.16 14.18 8.43
C VAL A 188 -13.67 13.95 8.18
N LEU A 189 -14.39 14.94 7.66
CA LEU A 189 -15.81 14.82 7.32
C LEU A 189 -16.05 13.74 6.23
N VAL A 190 -15.24 13.74 5.17
CA VAL A 190 -15.30 12.72 4.10
C VAL A 190 -15.00 11.32 4.65
N PHE A 191 -14.00 11.17 5.53
CA PHE A 191 -13.72 9.91 6.23
C PHE A 191 -14.91 9.44 7.08
N ILE A 192 -15.51 10.32 7.88
CA ILE A 192 -16.66 10.00 8.74
C ILE A 192 -17.88 9.57 7.89
N ILE A 193 -18.24 10.36 6.88
CA ILE A 193 -19.35 10.04 5.96
C ILE A 193 -19.08 8.70 5.27
N MET A 194 -17.88 8.47 4.75
CA MET A 194 -17.54 7.22 4.09
C MET A 194 -17.65 6.02 5.03
N LYS A 195 -17.15 6.12 6.28
CA LYS A 195 -17.30 5.05 7.29
C LYS A 195 -18.77 4.77 7.62
N ILE A 196 -19.60 5.81 7.77
CA ILE A 196 -21.04 5.68 8.00
C ILE A 196 -21.72 4.98 6.81
N VAL A 197 -21.43 5.40 5.57
CA VAL A 197 -22.07 4.85 4.37
C VAL A 197 -21.62 3.40 4.09
N ILE A 198 -20.33 3.07 4.25
CA ILE A 198 -19.84 1.68 4.16
C ILE A 198 -20.61 0.79 5.15
N LYS A 199 -20.70 1.19 6.43
CA LYS A 199 -21.42 0.43 7.46
C LYS A 199 -22.93 0.31 7.16
N LYS A 200 -23.58 1.40 6.72
CA LYS A 200 -25.02 1.42 6.44
C LYS A 200 -25.41 0.61 5.19
N ARG A 201 -24.57 0.63 4.15
CA ARG A 201 -24.81 -0.09 2.88
C ARG A 201 -24.22 -1.51 2.86
N LYS A 202 -23.45 -1.91 3.89
CA LYS A 202 -22.70 -3.18 3.95
C LYS A 202 -21.79 -3.40 2.71
N ILE A 203 -21.08 -2.34 2.31
CA ILE A 203 -20.15 -2.41 1.16
C ILE A 203 -18.96 -3.30 1.52
N ASP A 204 -18.74 -4.36 0.74
CA ASP A 204 -17.47 -5.08 0.73
C ASP A 204 -16.39 -4.16 0.15
N THR A 205 -15.46 -3.75 1.02
CA THR A 205 -14.34 -2.90 0.63
C THR A 205 -13.07 -3.69 0.34
N ASP A 206 -13.03 -4.98 0.66
CA ASP A 206 -11.78 -5.74 0.68
C ASP A 206 -11.31 -6.05 -0.74
N GLN A 207 -12.24 -6.35 -1.65
CA GLN A 207 -11.95 -6.45 -3.09
C GLN A 207 -11.48 -5.11 -3.68
N ILE A 208 -12.09 -4.00 -3.28
CA ILE A 208 -11.77 -2.64 -3.77
C ILE A 208 -10.35 -2.23 -3.31
N TYR A 209 -10.03 -2.48 -2.04
CA TYR A 209 -8.72 -2.21 -1.46
C TYR A 209 -7.64 -3.21 -1.92
N ALA A 210 -7.98 -4.46 -2.24
CA ALA A 210 -7.05 -5.41 -2.86
C ALA A 210 -6.63 -4.91 -4.24
N LYS A 211 -7.60 -4.51 -5.09
CA LYS A 211 -7.34 -3.95 -6.43
C LYS A 211 -6.57 -2.63 -6.39
N ASN A 212 -6.69 -1.85 -5.31
CA ASN A 212 -6.01 -0.56 -5.12
C ASN A 212 -5.41 -0.43 -3.71
N SER A 213 -4.35 -1.18 -3.42
CA SER A 213 -3.74 -1.22 -2.07
C SER A 213 -3.23 0.13 -1.56
N ILE A 214 -2.92 1.05 -2.47
CA ILE A 214 -2.55 2.46 -2.21
C ILE A 214 -3.77 3.23 -1.69
N ALA A 215 -4.91 3.13 -2.39
CA ALA A 215 -6.14 3.87 -2.11
C ALA A 215 -6.70 3.57 -0.71
N SER A 216 -6.51 2.34 -0.21
CA SER A 216 -6.86 1.93 1.16
C SER A 216 -6.22 2.82 2.26
N ARG A 217 -5.10 3.48 1.95
CA ARG A 217 -4.25 4.19 2.93
C ARG A 217 -4.54 5.70 3.04
N TYR A 218 -5.58 6.21 2.36
CA TYR A 218 -6.02 7.62 2.44
C TYR A 218 -6.08 8.19 3.87
N HIS A 219 -6.52 7.39 4.84
CA HIS A 219 -6.62 7.75 6.25
C HIS A 219 -5.25 7.96 6.94
N LEU A 220 -4.18 7.35 6.42
CA LEU A 220 -2.81 7.58 6.89
C LEU A 220 -2.24 8.88 6.31
N TYR A 221 -2.53 9.22 5.06
CA TYR A 221 -2.18 10.55 4.50
C TYR A 221 -2.85 11.68 5.31
N LEU A 222 -4.09 11.48 5.77
CA LEU A 222 -4.77 12.42 6.68
C LEU A 222 -4.08 12.50 8.07
N LEU A 223 -3.60 11.37 8.60
CA LEU A 223 -2.82 11.36 9.84
C LEU A 223 -1.47 12.07 9.68
N VAL A 224 -0.78 11.89 8.54
CA VAL A 224 0.47 12.61 8.22
C VAL A 224 0.22 14.12 8.21
N LEU A 225 -0.81 14.59 7.50
CA LEU A 225 -1.19 16.01 7.48
C LEU A 225 -1.47 16.57 8.90
N PHE A 226 -2.06 15.78 9.80
CA PHE A 226 -2.27 16.22 11.17
C PHE A 226 -0.95 16.40 11.93
N ILE A 227 -0.09 15.36 11.95
CA ILE A 227 1.11 15.35 12.79
C ILE A 227 2.22 16.29 12.26
N THR A 228 2.24 16.63 10.97
CA THR A 228 3.20 17.60 10.40
C THR A 228 2.87 19.05 10.75
N TRP A 229 1.58 19.39 10.85
CA TRP A 229 1.12 20.78 10.95
C TRP A 229 0.56 21.20 12.31
N ILE A 230 0.15 20.27 13.17
CA ILE A 230 -0.37 20.60 14.52
C ILE A 230 0.65 21.39 15.35
N TRP A 231 1.92 20.98 15.34
CA TRP A 231 3.00 21.64 16.09
C TRP A 231 3.31 23.04 15.57
N GLY A 232 3.36 23.22 14.25
CA GLY A 232 3.53 24.55 13.64
C GLY A 232 2.37 25.48 13.93
N THR A 233 1.15 24.95 13.97
CA THR A 233 -0.06 25.71 14.33
C THR A 233 -0.01 26.17 15.79
N ILE A 234 0.22 25.25 16.73
CA ILE A 234 0.34 25.56 18.16
C ILE A 234 1.48 26.56 18.41
N ASN A 235 2.65 26.32 17.80
CA ASN A 235 3.79 27.21 17.92
C ASN A 235 3.46 28.63 17.41
N ARG A 236 2.92 28.79 16.20
CA ARG A 236 2.59 30.12 15.68
C ARG A 236 1.52 30.80 16.53
N ILE A 237 0.43 30.12 16.90
CA ILE A 237 -0.62 30.67 17.79
C ILE A 237 -0.04 31.12 19.13
N GLN A 238 0.88 30.36 19.74
CA GLN A 238 1.54 30.75 20.99
C GLN A 238 2.31 32.07 20.84
N ASN A 239 3.06 32.23 19.74
CA ASN A 239 3.82 33.45 19.47
C ASN A 239 2.92 34.66 19.15
N GLU A 240 1.74 34.47 18.54
CA GLU A 240 0.77 35.56 18.35
C GLU A 240 0.10 36.03 19.66
N ILE A 241 -0.05 35.13 20.65
CA ILE A 241 -0.69 35.44 21.95
C ILE A 241 0.32 35.99 22.95
N ASN A 242 1.56 35.50 22.92
CA ASN A 242 2.64 35.90 23.83
C ASN A 242 3.99 35.83 23.11
N SER A 243 4.34 36.89 22.39
CA SER A 243 5.61 37.04 21.67
C SER A 243 6.81 37.29 22.59
N GLU A 244 6.58 37.79 23.82
CA GLU A 244 7.61 38.04 24.83
C GLU A 244 8.19 36.74 25.43
N ASN A 245 7.42 35.65 25.44
CA ASN A 245 7.79 34.39 26.08
C ASN A 245 7.70 33.17 25.13
N PRO A 246 8.49 33.13 24.04
CA PRO A 246 8.49 32.06 23.03
C PRO A 246 8.96 30.72 23.62
N LYS A 247 8.22 29.64 23.40
CA LYS A 247 8.52 28.33 24.00
C LYS A 247 9.41 27.47 23.10
N PHE A 248 10.70 27.36 23.43
CA PHE A 248 11.68 26.53 22.71
C PHE A 248 11.18 25.11 22.34
N PRO A 249 10.49 24.34 23.21
CA PRO A 249 9.96 23.02 22.84
C PRO A 249 8.96 23.04 21.67
N LEU A 250 8.14 24.10 21.54
CA LEU A 250 7.21 24.25 20.42
C LEU A 250 7.95 24.51 19.10
N PHE A 251 9.06 25.26 19.15
CA PHE A 251 9.93 25.45 17.99
C PHE A 251 10.68 24.17 17.61
N VAL A 252 11.16 23.39 18.58
CA VAL A 252 11.78 22.07 18.33
C VAL A 252 10.78 21.11 17.65
N LEU A 253 9.55 21.02 18.16
CA LEU A 253 8.50 20.16 17.59
C LEU A 253 8.09 20.61 16.18
N HIS A 254 7.94 21.91 15.96
CA HIS A 254 7.68 22.50 14.63
C HIS A 254 8.83 22.22 13.64
N ALA A 255 10.07 22.41 14.08
CA ALA A 255 11.29 22.18 13.29
C ALA A 255 11.49 20.70 12.93
N PHE A 256 11.09 19.78 13.79
CA PHE A 256 11.15 18.34 13.53
C PHE A 256 10.03 17.88 12.57
N PHE A 257 8.77 18.22 12.87
CA PHE A 257 7.63 17.61 12.17
C PHE A 257 7.30 18.23 10.81
N THR A 258 7.45 19.54 10.62
CA THR A 258 7.05 20.20 9.36
C THR A 258 7.91 19.77 8.16
N PRO A 259 9.25 19.64 8.24
CA PRO A 259 10.04 19.18 7.10
C PRO A 259 9.82 17.72 6.73
N LEU A 260 9.39 16.86 7.66
CA LEU A 260 9.25 15.41 7.49
C LEU A 260 8.06 14.96 6.62
N GLN A 261 7.24 15.88 6.10
CA GLN A 261 5.99 15.53 5.42
C GLN A 261 6.15 14.52 4.28
N GLY A 262 7.10 14.74 3.36
CA GLY A 262 7.34 13.83 2.23
C GLY A 262 7.92 12.48 2.64
N PHE A 263 8.69 12.43 3.73
CA PHE A 263 9.20 11.19 4.31
C PHE A 263 8.06 10.35 4.94
N LEU A 264 7.17 11.01 5.67
CA LEU A 264 5.99 10.37 6.25
C LEU A 264 5.03 9.89 5.14
N ASN A 265 4.86 10.67 4.07
CA ASN A 265 4.10 10.27 2.88
C ASN A 265 4.73 9.06 2.13
N SER A 266 6.06 8.90 2.14
CA SER A 266 6.73 7.72 1.57
C SER A 266 6.62 6.47 2.44
N ILE A 267 6.55 6.61 3.78
CA ILE A 267 6.15 5.51 4.68
C ILE A 267 4.75 5.01 4.35
N VAL A 268 3.80 5.92 4.10
CA VAL A 268 2.45 5.52 3.68
C VAL A 268 2.45 4.85 2.31
N TYR A 269 3.22 5.36 1.35
CA TYR A 269 3.27 4.84 -0.03
C TYR A 269 3.97 3.47 -0.16
N PHE A 270 5.17 3.32 0.40
CA PHE A 270 5.96 2.08 0.30
C PHE A 270 5.75 1.19 1.53
N TRP A 271 6.22 1.64 2.70
CA TRP A 271 6.47 0.78 3.84
C TRP A 271 5.21 0.24 4.51
N CYS A 272 4.04 0.89 4.38
CA CYS A 272 2.78 0.32 4.88
C CYS A 272 2.37 -1.03 4.23
N THR A 273 2.84 -1.36 3.03
CA THR A 273 2.72 -2.73 2.49
C THR A 273 3.78 -3.64 3.13
N VAL A 274 5.04 -3.21 3.13
CA VAL A 274 6.17 -3.99 3.65
C VAL A 274 5.93 -4.41 5.11
N PHE A 275 5.54 -3.47 5.98
CA PHE A 275 5.22 -3.76 7.38
C PHE A 275 4.01 -4.71 7.53
N LYS A 276 2.98 -4.62 6.69
CA LYS A 276 1.86 -5.58 6.74
C LYS A 276 2.33 -7.01 6.44
N HIS A 277 3.14 -7.21 5.39
CA HIS A 277 3.69 -8.53 5.09
C HIS A 277 4.72 -8.99 6.14
N PHE A 278 5.55 -8.09 6.67
CA PHE A 278 6.54 -8.40 7.70
C PHE A 278 5.89 -8.80 9.04
N PHE A 279 4.87 -8.07 9.51
CA PHE A 279 4.12 -8.45 10.71
C PHE A 279 3.29 -9.72 10.49
N ALA A 280 2.76 -9.96 9.29
CA ALA A 280 2.12 -11.24 8.95
C ALA A 280 3.11 -12.41 8.98
N LEU A 281 4.32 -12.23 8.44
CA LEU A 281 5.41 -13.21 8.47
C LEU A 281 5.84 -13.51 9.91
N ILE A 282 6.10 -12.49 10.74
CA ILE A 282 6.40 -12.65 12.16
C ILE A 282 5.27 -13.41 12.89
N LYS A 283 4.01 -13.06 12.64
CA LYS A 283 2.86 -13.73 13.27
C LYS A 283 2.74 -15.19 12.84
N ASN A 284 3.07 -15.52 11.59
CA ASN A 284 3.10 -16.90 11.10
C ASN A 284 4.25 -17.70 11.74
N ILE A 285 5.46 -17.14 11.80
CA ILE A 285 6.63 -17.76 12.46
C ILE A 285 6.35 -17.99 13.96
N GLN A 286 5.77 -17.00 14.65
CA GLN A 286 5.37 -17.10 16.05
C GLN A 286 4.37 -18.24 16.26
N LYS A 287 3.31 -18.30 15.43
CA LYS A 287 2.32 -19.37 15.47
C LYS A 287 2.95 -20.74 15.21
N GLU A 288 3.83 -20.86 14.22
CA GLU A 288 4.50 -22.13 13.91
C GLU A 288 5.39 -22.60 15.07
N GLN A 289 6.13 -21.69 15.72
CA GLN A 289 6.89 -22.03 16.92
C GLN A 289 5.98 -22.50 18.07
N ASP A 290 4.81 -21.88 18.25
CA ASP A 290 3.87 -22.24 19.32
C ASP A 290 3.15 -23.57 19.02
N ASP A 291 2.76 -23.83 17.76
CA ASP A 291 2.28 -25.12 17.26
C ASP A 291 3.36 -26.22 17.48
N ILE A 292 4.65 -25.92 17.25
CA ILE A 292 5.77 -26.85 17.50
C ILE A 292 5.94 -27.11 19.01
N LYS A 293 5.86 -26.08 19.87
CA LYS A 293 5.91 -26.23 21.34
C LYS A 293 4.76 -27.12 21.83
N GLU A 294 3.56 -26.94 21.32
CA GLU A 294 2.41 -27.76 21.72
C GLU A 294 2.53 -29.21 21.20
N ARG A 295 2.99 -29.42 19.96
CA ARG A 295 3.32 -30.76 19.42
C ARG A 295 4.46 -31.47 20.17
N ARG A 296 5.30 -30.75 20.93
CA ARG A 296 6.24 -31.36 21.90
C ARG A 296 5.48 -31.76 23.17
N ARG A 297 4.80 -30.82 23.83
CA ARG A 297 3.99 -31.06 25.06
C ARG A 297 3.03 -32.24 24.93
N ARG A 298 2.28 -32.35 23.82
CA ARG A 298 1.36 -33.47 23.55
C ARG A 298 2.09 -34.83 23.51
N ARG A 299 3.26 -34.91 22.87
CA ARG A 299 4.09 -36.13 22.83
C ARG A 299 4.69 -36.47 24.19
N ASP A 300 5.09 -35.47 24.97
CA ASP A 300 5.69 -35.68 26.29
C ASP A 300 4.64 -36.14 27.32
N ASN A 301 3.40 -35.67 27.21
CA ASN A 301 2.26 -36.17 28.00
C ASN A 301 1.93 -37.62 27.61
N GLN A 302 1.79 -37.91 26.31
CA GLN A 302 1.50 -39.27 25.82
C GLN A 302 2.59 -40.28 26.20
N ARG A 303 3.86 -39.85 26.26
CA ARG A 303 4.97 -40.65 26.80
C ARG A 303 4.81 -40.95 28.30
N LYS A 304 4.35 -39.99 29.11
CA LYS A 304 4.10 -40.19 30.55
C LYS A 304 2.92 -41.13 30.80
N GLU A 305 1.87 -41.06 29.98
CA GLU A 305 0.71 -41.96 30.04
C GLU A 305 1.11 -43.40 29.69
N ASN A 306 1.77 -43.61 28.55
CA ASN A 306 2.28 -44.93 28.15
C ASN A 306 3.31 -45.49 29.15
N GLY A 307 4.15 -44.63 29.75
CA GLY A 307 5.10 -45.01 30.80
C GLY A 307 4.42 -45.56 32.06
N LYS A 308 3.34 -44.91 32.53
CA LYS A 308 2.53 -45.42 33.64
C LYS A 308 1.87 -46.77 33.29
N HIS A 309 1.31 -46.88 32.09
CA HIS A 309 0.66 -48.12 31.67
C HIS A 309 1.64 -49.31 31.57
N SER A 310 2.92 -49.02 31.29
CA SER A 310 3.99 -50.03 31.23
C SER A 310 4.52 -50.48 32.60
N SER A 311 4.38 -49.73 33.70
CA SER A 311 4.79 -50.25 35.02
C SER A 311 3.75 -51.24 35.56
N SER A 312 2.46 -50.85 35.47
CA SER A 312 1.30 -51.66 35.89
C SER A 312 1.23 -53.06 35.28
N ASN A 313 1.91 -53.32 34.16
CA ASN A 313 1.99 -54.64 33.53
C ASN A 313 3.26 -55.44 33.89
N ARG A 314 4.31 -54.82 34.47
CA ARG A 314 5.50 -55.53 34.97
C ARG A 314 5.29 -56.05 36.38
N ASP A 315 4.67 -55.21 37.21
CA ASP A 315 4.35 -55.51 38.62
C ASP A 315 3.42 -56.74 38.78
N HIS A 316 2.86 -57.26 37.68
CA HIS A 316 2.05 -58.49 37.62
C HIS A 316 2.77 -59.71 37.02
N PHE A 317 3.94 -59.55 36.38
CA PHE A 317 4.63 -60.61 35.63
C PHE A 317 5.89 -61.17 36.30
N ASP A 318 6.59 -60.39 37.13
CA ASP A 318 7.88 -60.78 37.72
C ASP A 318 7.78 -61.86 38.84
N ASN A 319 6.60 -62.44 39.06
CA ASN A 319 6.29 -63.37 40.15
C ASN A 319 6.21 -64.85 39.73
N TYR A 320 6.58 -65.21 38.48
CA TYR A 320 6.51 -66.60 37.99
C TYR A 320 7.75 -67.05 37.20
N TYR A 321 8.17 -68.28 37.49
CA TYR A 321 9.23 -69.08 36.84
C TYR A 321 10.69 -68.68 37.03
N VAL A 322 11.30 -69.31 38.04
CA VAL A 322 12.71 -69.69 38.04
C VAL A 322 12.84 -71.12 37.49
N TYR A 323 13.98 -71.40 36.82
CA TYR A 323 14.62 -72.71 36.61
C TYR A 323 14.49 -73.44 35.24
N ASN A 324 15.67 -73.57 34.60
CA ASN A 324 16.17 -74.72 33.81
C ASN A 324 15.76 -74.90 32.32
N PRO A 325 16.46 -75.75 31.52
CA PRO A 325 17.54 -75.23 30.67
C PRO A 325 17.48 -75.66 29.18
N ARG A 326 18.51 -75.28 28.40
CA ARG A 326 18.68 -75.61 26.96
C ARG A 326 18.76 -77.12 26.69
N PRO A 327 18.34 -77.56 25.48
CA PRO A 327 19.35 -77.97 24.48
C PRO A 327 19.18 -77.26 23.11
N SER A 328 19.91 -77.73 22.09
CA SER A 328 20.13 -77.04 20.79
C SER A 328 19.33 -77.72 19.61
N PRO A 329 19.69 -77.60 18.30
CA PRO A 329 18.78 -77.03 17.26
C PRO A 329 18.38 -78.02 16.14
N ILE A 330 17.67 -77.55 15.07
CA ILE A 330 17.94 -77.79 13.61
C ILE A 330 16.69 -77.68 12.65
N HIS A 331 16.95 -77.19 11.41
CA HIS A 331 16.22 -77.26 10.10
C HIS A 331 14.93 -76.48 9.70
N HIS A 332 15.04 -75.82 8.53
CA HIS A 332 14.16 -75.58 7.34
C HIS A 332 12.60 -75.60 7.46
N HIS A 333 11.85 -74.71 6.77
CA HIS A 333 11.71 -74.71 5.29
C HIS A 333 11.24 -73.38 4.63
N HIS A 334 11.20 -73.37 3.28
CA HIS A 334 10.86 -72.23 2.40
C HIS A 334 9.36 -71.86 2.29
N SER A 335 9.07 -70.58 2.00
CA SER A 335 8.11 -70.16 0.95
C SER A 335 8.32 -68.70 0.53
N TYR A 336 8.09 -68.37 -0.75
CA TYR A 336 8.16 -67.02 -1.33
C TYR A 336 7.08 -66.87 -2.41
N ARG A 337 6.39 -65.73 -2.50
CA ARG A 337 5.46 -65.44 -3.62
C ARG A 337 5.24 -63.95 -3.87
N ASN A 338 5.79 -63.44 -4.98
CA ASN A 338 5.41 -62.14 -5.55
C ASN A 338 4.22 -62.27 -6.52
N LYS A 339 3.68 -61.14 -6.97
CA LYS A 339 2.57 -61.05 -7.94
C LYS A 339 2.82 -59.91 -8.93
N ASP A 340 2.77 -60.24 -10.22
CA ASP A 340 2.98 -59.32 -11.34
C ASP A 340 1.71 -59.14 -12.20
N ASN A 341 1.83 -58.42 -13.33
CA ASN A 341 0.78 -57.53 -13.86
C ASN A 341 0.38 -57.78 -15.34
N THR A 342 -0.72 -57.12 -15.77
CA THR A 342 -1.10 -56.70 -17.15
C THR A 342 -1.62 -57.65 -18.27
N ARG A 343 -2.67 -57.14 -18.99
CA ARG A 343 -3.07 -57.35 -20.43
C ARG A 343 -3.78 -58.69 -20.81
N HIS A 344 -4.58 -58.83 -21.89
CA HIS A 344 -5.00 -57.94 -23.02
C HIS A 344 -6.31 -58.41 -23.76
N PHE A 345 -6.78 -57.64 -24.77
CA PHE A 345 -7.72 -57.96 -25.90
C PHE A 345 -9.22 -58.22 -25.55
N ASP A 346 -10.24 -58.16 -26.45
CA ASP A 346 -10.32 -58.03 -27.94
C ASP A 346 -11.60 -57.28 -28.44
N SER A 347 -11.94 -57.28 -29.76
CA SER A 347 -13.07 -56.57 -30.39
C SER A 347 -13.69 -57.24 -31.64
N GLN A 348 -15.05 -57.26 -31.83
CA GLN A 348 -15.74 -57.15 -33.17
C GLN A 348 -17.31 -57.14 -33.23
N LYS A 349 -17.90 -55.99 -33.64
CA LYS A 349 -18.76 -55.69 -34.83
C LYS A 349 -19.76 -56.71 -35.48
N MET A 350 -21.09 -56.41 -35.45
CA MET A 350 -22.12 -56.63 -36.52
C MET A 350 -23.34 -55.67 -36.26
N LYS A 351 -24.03 -55.01 -37.22
CA LYS A 351 -24.88 -55.42 -38.38
C LYS A 351 -26.17 -56.15 -37.95
N ARG A 352 -27.39 -55.90 -38.50
CA ARG A 352 -27.92 -55.08 -39.64
C ARG A 352 -29.12 -54.20 -39.12
N HIS A 353 -30.27 -53.84 -39.75
CA HIS A 353 -30.91 -54.06 -41.08
C HIS A 353 -31.63 -52.78 -41.63
N THR A 354 -32.91 -52.80 -42.05
CA THR A 354 -33.56 -51.77 -42.91
C THR A 354 -35.11 -51.75 -42.88
N SER A 355 -35.72 -50.69 -43.46
CA SER A 355 -36.90 -50.66 -44.39
C SER A 355 -38.04 -49.66 -44.02
N THR A 356 -38.81 -48.97 -44.90
CA THR A 356 -38.64 -48.39 -46.28
C THR A 356 -39.88 -47.53 -46.70
N LYS A 357 -39.75 -46.63 -47.71
CA LYS A 357 -40.81 -46.09 -48.63
C LYS A 357 -41.90 -45.12 -48.09
N GLU A 358 -42.56 -44.24 -48.87
CA GLU A 358 -42.25 -43.50 -50.14
C GLU A 358 -43.35 -42.42 -50.47
N LYS A 359 -42.98 -41.26 -51.06
CA LYS A 359 -43.84 -40.29 -51.83
C LYS A 359 -45.03 -39.61 -51.06
N GLY A 360 -45.60 -38.45 -51.48
CA GLY A 360 -45.16 -37.42 -52.42
C GLY A 360 -46.26 -36.40 -52.84
N ILE A 361 -45.90 -35.10 -52.94
CA ILE A 361 -46.49 -34.02 -53.78
C ILE A 361 -47.74 -33.19 -53.29
N GLN A 362 -47.53 -31.85 -53.34
CA GLN A 362 -48.44 -30.68 -53.48
C GLN A 362 -49.50 -30.19 -52.44
N GLU A 363 -49.24 -28.95 -52.00
CA GLU A 363 -50.09 -27.73 -52.07
C GLU A 363 -50.79 -27.07 -50.85
N LYS A 364 -50.94 -25.75 -51.03
CA LYS A 364 -51.75 -24.75 -50.32
C LYS A 364 -51.51 -24.50 -48.81
N THR A 365 -50.68 -23.47 -48.58
CA THR A 365 -50.90 -22.38 -47.60
C THR A 365 -52.39 -22.16 -47.25
N HIS A 366 -52.81 -21.91 -46.01
CA HIS A 366 -52.41 -20.72 -45.24
C HIS A 366 -52.86 -20.79 -43.76
N SER A 367 -51.94 -20.89 -42.79
CA SER A 367 -52.13 -20.51 -41.36
C SER A 367 -50.81 -20.58 -40.57
N ARG A 368 -49.86 -19.70 -40.91
CA ARG A 368 -48.74 -19.38 -40.01
C ARG A 368 -49.21 -18.27 -39.07
N GLU A 369 -49.06 -18.44 -37.75
CA GLU A 369 -48.48 -17.38 -36.91
C GLU A 369 -48.04 -17.84 -35.51
N HIS A 370 -48.83 -18.63 -34.78
CA HIS A 370 -48.54 -18.97 -33.38
C HIS A 370 -47.27 -19.84 -33.15
N GLY A 371 -46.71 -20.49 -34.19
CA GLY A 371 -45.52 -21.34 -34.07
C GLY A 371 -44.17 -20.63 -34.00
N LEU A 372 -44.09 -19.34 -34.39
CA LEU A 372 -42.79 -18.67 -34.62
C LEU A 372 -42.19 -17.95 -33.40
N LEU A 373 -42.99 -17.61 -32.39
CA LEU A 373 -42.51 -16.91 -31.19
C LEU A 373 -41.68 -17.80 -30.26
N ASN A 374 -42.08 -19.06 -30.07
CA ASN A 374 -41.40 -19.97 -29.14
C ASN A 374 -40.04 -20.44 -29.64
N LYS A 375 -39.89 -20.79 -30.93
CA LYS A 375 -38.56 -21.12 -31.50
C LYS A 375 -37.57 -19.96 -31.39
N LYS A 376 -38.01 -18.71 -31.59
CA LYS A 376 -37.15 -17.53 -31.37
C LYS A 376 -36.75 -17.35 -29.90
N LYS A 377 -37.65 -17.56 -28.93
CA LYS A 377 -37.31 -17.50 -27.49
C LYS A 377 -36.36 -18.62 -27.06
N GLN A 378 -36.52 -19.83 -27.60
CA GLN A 378 -35.72 -20.99 -27.22
C GLN A 378 -34.29 -20.91 -27.78
N ASN A 379 -34.12 -20.59 -29.07
CA ASN A 379 -32.79 -20.36 -29.65
C ASN A 379 -32.07 -19.17 -28.97
N LYS A 380 -32.77 -18.08 -28.65
CA LYS A 380 -32.13 -16.95 -27.94
C LYS A 380 -31.62 -17.33 -26.54
N LYS A 381 -32.25 -18.28 -25.84
CA LYS A 381 -31.73 -18.82 -24.57
C LYS A 381 -30.52 -19.75 -24.76
N ILE A 382 -30.46 -20.52 -25.85
CA ILE A 382 -29.31 -21.38 -26.18
C ILE A 382 -28.09 -20.51 -26.50
N ASN A 383 -28.22 -19.58 -27.45
CA ASN A 383 -27.12 -18.68 -27.83
C ASN A 383 -26.60 -17.80 -26.67
N MET A 384 -27.46 -17.44 -25.69
CA MET A 384 -27.00 -16.73 -24.49
C MET A 384 -26.18 -17.65 -23.57
N LYS A 385 -26.60 -18.91 -23.36
CA LYS A 385 -25.80 -19.88 -22.58
C LYS A 385 -24.48 -20.25 -23.27
N GLU A 386 -24.46 -20.36 -24.59
CA GLU A 386 -23.24 -20.61 -25.35
C GLU A 386 -22.27 -19.41 -25.26
N LYS A 387 -22.79 -18.17 -25.31
CA LYS A 387 -22.00 -16.97 -25.00
C LYS A 387 -21.44 -17.01 -23.58
N GLU A 388 -22.29 -17.22 -22.59
CA GLU A 388 -21.94 -17.26 -21.16
C GLU A 388 -20.88 -18.34 -20.87
N VAL A 389 -20.97 -19.51 -21.52
CA VAL A 389 -19.93 -20.57 -21.44
C VAL A 389 -18.64 -20.17 -22.17
N SER A 390 -18.72 -19.49 -23.31
CA SER A 390 -17.53 -19.02 -24.05
C SER A 390 -16.79 -17.89 -23.32
N GLU A 391 -17.52 -16.96 -22.71
CA GLU A 391 -16.97 -15.82 -21.96
C GLU A 391 -16.35 -16.31 -20.64
N ASN A 392 -16.98 -17.28 -19.95
CA ASN A 392 -16.35 -17.97 -18.81
C ASN A 392 -15.10 -18.79 -19.21
N ARG A 393 -15.11 -19.48 -20.36
CA ARG A 393 -13.90 -20.20 -20.84
C ARG A 393 -12.76 -19.22 -21.11
N TYR A 394 -13.02 -18.14 -21.84
CA TYR A 394 -12.01 -17.14 -22.17
C TYR A 394 -11.47 -16.43 -20.92
N SER A 395 -12.33 -16.13 -19.94
CA SER A 395 -11.90 -15.54 -18.66
C SER A 395 -11.06 -16.49 -17.81
N ASN A 396 -11.38 -17.79 -17.80
CA ASN A 396 -10.55 -18.81 -17.14
C ASN A 396 -9.19 -19.00 -17.83
N GLU A 397 -9.15 -19.02 -19.17
CA GLU A 397 -7.89 -19.07 -19.93
C GLU A 397 -7.02 -17.82 -19.67
N TYR A 398 -7.63 -16.64 -19.56
CA TYR A 398 -6.92 -15.39 -19.19
C TYR A 398 -6.34 -15.44 -17.77
N GLN A 399 -7.13 -15.87 -16.77
CA GLN A 399 -6.65 -16.05 -15.40
C GLN A 399 -5.54 -17.10 -15.29
N GLN A 400 -5.61 -18.17 -16.08
CA GLN A 400 -4.56 -19.18 -16.15
C GLN A 400 -3.28 -18.66 -16.82
N TYR A 401 -3.39 -17.70 -17.76
CA TYR A 401 -2.25 -16.99 -18.34
C TYR A 401 -1.60 -15.98 -17.37
N GLU A 402 -2.38 -15.12 -16.71
CA GLU A 402 -1.84 -14.18 -15.70
C GLU A 402 -1.12 -14.91 -14.58
N LYS A 403 -1.76 -15.95 -14.00
CA LYS A 403 -1.16 -16.71 -12.89
C LYS A 403 0.14 -17.42 -13.28
N LYS A 404 0.24 -17.91 -14.52
CA LYS A 404 1.48 -18.51 -15.05
C LYS A 404 2.58 -17.48 -15.27
N ASN A 405 2.23 -16.24 -15.63
CA ASN A 405 3.19 -15.14 -15.72
C ASN A 405 3.70 -14.72 -14.33
N ASP A 406 2.84 -14.65 -13.31
CA ASP A 406 3.25 -14.35 -11.93
C ASP A 406 4.21 -15.42 -11.38
N GLU A 407 3.91 -16.71 -11.56
CA GLU A 407 4.79 -17.82 -11.17
C GLU A 407 6.15 -17.78 -11.90
N THR A 408 6.17 -17.30 -13.14
CA THR A 408 7.41 -17.08 -13.92
C THR A 408 8.19 -15.84 -13.44
N LEU A 409 7.51 -14.77 -13.03
CA LEU A 409 8.14 -13.55 -12.53
C LEU A 409 8.79 -13.76 -11.15
N ILE A 410 8.13 -14.54 -10.28
CA ILE A 410 8.64 -14.88 -8.94
C ILE A 410 9.88 -15.77 -9.03
N SER A 411 9.92 -16.73 -9.96
CA SER A 411 11.03 -17.68 -10.09
C SER A 411 12.32 -17.05 -10.67
N ILE A 412 12.22 -15.99 -11.47
CA ILE A 412 13.38 -15.25 -12.00
C ILE A 412 14.09 -14.41 -10.92
N SER A 413 13.42 -14.04 -9.83
CA SER A 413 13.95 -13.09 -8.83
C SER A 413 14.74 -13.71 -7.68
N TYR A 414 14.97 -15.03 -7.65
CA TYR A 414 15.52 -15.72 -6.45
C TYR A 414 16.71 -16.68 -6.68
N SER A 415 17.21 -16.87 -7.90
CA SER A 415 18.29 -17.86 -8.16
C SER A 415 19.73 -17.33 -8.09
N ASN A 416 19.96 -16.01 -8.26
CA ASN A 416 21.27 -15.48 -8.64
C ASN A 416 21.94 -14.58 -7.57
N SER A 417 21.74 -14.80 -6.27
CA SER A 417 22.31 -13.94 -5.21
C SER A 417 22.77 -14.61 -3.91
N VAL A 418 23.07 -15.92 -3.91
CA VAL A 418 23.84 -16.56 -2.82
C VAL A 418 24.83 -17.58 -3.39
N THR A 419 26.12 -17.23 -3.43
CA THR A 419 27.23 -18.20 -3.52
C THR A 419 27.81 -18.47 -2.11
N PRO A 420 28.24 -19.71 -1.81
CA PRO A 420 28.65 -20.08 -0.46
C PRO A 420 30.11 -19.73 -0.16
N MET A 421 30.36 -19.22 1.04
CA MET A 421 31.65 -19.34 1.73
C MET A 421 31.43 -19.90 3.12
N LEU A 422 31.84 -21.16 3.34
CA LEU A 422 32.31 -21.74 4.62
C LEU A 422 32.47 -23.28 4.51
N ASN A 423 33.49 -23.72 3.78
CA ASN A 423 34.39 -24.78 4.25
C ASN A 423 35.60 -24.88 3.32
N LYS A 424 36.81 -24.83 3.88
CA LYS A 424 38.04 -25.19 3.16
C LYS A 424 38.78 -26.20 4.03
N ASN A 425 38.89 -27.43 3.54
CA ASN A 425 39.33 -28.56 4.35
C ASN A 425 40.79 -28.42 4.78
N ASN A 426 41.08 -28.93 5.99
CA ASN A 426 42.40 -29.43 6.32
C ASN A 426 42.63 -30.82 5.68
N ASN A 427 43.88 -31.24 5.68
CA ASN A 427 44.41 -32.58 5.39
C ASN A 427 44.62 -32.95 3.91
N ASN A 428 45.92 -33.02 3.59
CA ASN A 428 46.62 -34.18 3.02
C ASN A 428 46.83 -34.34 1.50
N GLU A 429 48.13 -34.28 1.17
CA GLU A 429 48.92 -35.29 0.45
C GLU A 429 48.89 -35.35 -1.09
N GLU A 430 50.12 -35.44 -1.64
CA GLU A 430 50.53 -36.00 -2.94
C GLU A 430 49.98 -35.37 -4.25
N THR A 431 50.76 -35.19 -5.32
CA THR A 431 52.12 -35.69 -5.65
C THR A 431 52.86 -34.74 -6.62
N LYS A 432 54.21 -34.79 -6.58
CA LYS A 432 55.19 -34.31 -7.59
C LYS A 432 55.21 -32.82 -7.92
#